data_AF-A0A349IL70-F1
#
_entry.id   AF-A0A349IL70-F1
#
_cell.length_a   1.000
_cell.length_b   1.000
_cell.length_c   1.000
_cell.angle_alpha   90.00
_cell.angle_beta   90.00
_cell.angle_gamma   90.00
#
_symmetry.space_group_name_H-M   'P 1'
#
loop_
_entity.id
_entity.type
_entity.pdbx_description
1 polymer ?
#
loop_
_entity_poly.entity_id
_entity_poly.type
_entity_poly.pdbx_seq_one_letter_code
_entity_poly.pdbx_strand_id
1 'polypeptide(L)'
;RINRARNYHEKEYVVTVDKPLTREFLDKLADGVELKELNTTTRPCEVWQDMTLPPKERNHTFHIVITQGLNRQIRRMCQTFGYEVKKLKRIRIMNVRLQGLRPGEYREIEVDELGLPEEEK
;
A
#
# COMPACT_ATOMS: atom_id res chain seq x y z
N ARG A 1 -18.51 -0.57 -6.45
CA ARG A 1 -18.56 -0.32 -4.97
C ARG A 1 -17.15 -0.37 -4.32
N ILE A 2 -16.23 0.55 -4.64
CA ILE A 2 -14.75 0.37 -4.53
C ILE A 2 -14.18 0.35 -3.08
N ASN A 3 -14.82 1.02 -2.12
CA ASN A 3 -14.26 1.18 -0.77
C ASN A 3 -14.53 0.00 0.19
N ARG A 4 -15.29 -1.02 -0.22
CA ARG A 4 -15.63 -2.14 0.68
C ARG A 4 -14.49 -3.17 0.74
N ALA A 5 -13.98 -3.43 1.94
CA ALA A 5 -12.93 -4.44 2.18
C ALA A 5 -13.33 -5.88 1.81
N ARG A 6 -14.64 -6.16 1.65
CA ARG A 6 -15.16 -7.46 1.19
C ARG A 6 -14.79 -7.77 -0.27
N ASN A 7 -14.51 -6.75 -1.07
CA ASN A 7 -14.23 -6.91 -2.49
C ASN A 7 -12.74 -7.13 -2.79
N TYR A 8 -11.88 -7.15 -1.75
CA TYR A 8 -10.44 -7.39 -1.85
C TYR A 8 -9.70 -6.50 -2.86
N HIS A 9 -10.27 -5.34 -3.21
CA HIS A 9 -9.68 -4.44 -4.19
C HIS A 9 -8.30 -3.95 -3.75
N GLU A 10 -7.29 -4.38 -4.49
CA GLU A 10 -5.90 -4.06 -4.25
C GLU A 10 -5.63 -2.56 -4.30
N LYS A 11 -4.80 -2.12 -3.38
CA LYS A 11 -4.27 -0.75 -3.32
C LYS A 11 -2.79 -0.85 -3.07
N GLU A 12 -2.01 -0.28 -3.97
CA GLU A 12 -0.56 -0.29 -3.91
C GLU A 12 -0.04 1.05 -3.40
N TYR A 13 0.90 0.99 -2.49
CA TYR A 13 1.54 2.14 -1.87
C TYR A 13 3.06 2.01 -1.95
N VAL A 14 3.71 3.16 -2.13
CA VAL A 14 5.14 3.35 -1.87
C VAL A 14 5.28 4.05 -0.53
N VAL A 15 6.05 3.44 0.36
CA VAL A 15 6.22 3.87 1.75
C VAL A 15 7.68 4.18 2.00
N THR A 16 7.97 5.34 2.57
CA THR A 16 9.31 5.70 3.06
C THR A 16 9.27 5.84 4.57
N VAL A 17 10.21 5.21 5.27
CA VAL A 17 10.34 5.17 6.73
C VAL A 17 11.57 5.92 7.24
N ASP A 18 11.63 6.15 8.54
CA ASP A 18 12.69 6.87 9.25
C ASP A 18 13.99 6.09 9.44
N LYS A 19 13.94 4.75 9.37
CA LYS A 19 15.06 3.84 9.62
C LYS A 19 15.29 2.87 8.46
N PRO A 20 16.51 2.32 8.29
CA PRO A 20 16.77 1.30 7.30
C PRO A 20 15.90 0.06 7.51
N LEU A 21 15.36 -0.47 6.41
CA LEU A 21 14.54 -1.65 6.36
C LEU A 21 15.37 -2.90 6.65
N THR A 22 14.84 -3.79 7.48
CA THR A 22 15.38 -5.13 7.69
C THR A 22 14.52 -6.16 6.97
N ARG A 23 15.13 -7.29 6.58
CA ARG A 23 14.38 -8.40 5.97
C ARG A 23 13.30 -8.92 6.91
N GLU A 24 13.64 -9.09 8.19
CA GLU A 24 12.70 -9.50 9.23
C GLU A 24 11.50 -8.56 9.36
N PHE A 25 11.71 -7.24 9.22
CA PHE A 25 10.60 -6.28 9.23
C PHE A 25 9.66 -6.50 8.05
N LEU A 26 10.20 -6.69 6.84
CA LEU A 26 9.40 -6.92 5.64
C LEU A 26 8.63 -8.23 5.74
N ASP A 27 9.28 -9.32 6.17
CA ASP A 27 8.65 -10.63 6.33
C ASP A 27 7.50 -10.56 7.36
N LYS A 28 7.73 -9.94 8.53
CA LYS A 28 6.69 -9.74 9.55
C LYS A 28 5.55 -8.83 9.10
N LEU A 29 5.85 -7.85 8.24
CA LEU A 29 4.84 -6.97 7.68
C LEU A 29 3.94 -7.72 6.68
N ALA A 30 4.54 -8.64 5.90
CA ALA A 30 3.86 -9.46 4.90
C ALA A 30 2.88 -10.46 5.50
N ASP A 31 3.25 -11.11 6.62
CA ASP A 31 2.45 -12.15 7.27
C ASP A 31 1.17 -11.63 7.94
N GLY A 32 1.09 -10.31 8.14
CA GLY A 32 0.00 -9.65 8.83
C GLY A 32 0.38 -9.24 10.26
N VAL A 33 -0.14 -8.10 10.68
CA VAL A 33 0.27 -7.41 11.90
C VAL A 33 -0.95 -7.28 12.80
N GLU A 34 -0.80 -7.69 14.05
CA GLU A 34 -1.79 -7.43 15.08
C GLU A 34 -1.78 -5.93 15.44
N LEU A 35 -2.91 -5.25 15.18
CA LEU A 35 -3.10 -3.86 15.53
C LEU A 35 -3.93 -3.78 16.81
N LYS A 36 -3.25 -3.83 17.97
CA LYS A 36 -3.87 -3.83 19.30
C LYS A 36 -4.89 -2.71 19.51
N GLU A 37 -4.59 -1.50 19.02
CA GLU A 37 -5.49 -0.34 19.10
C GLU A 37 -6.82 -0.52 18.34
N LEU A 38 -6.84 -1.39 17.34
CA LEU A 38 -8.03 -1.69 16.52
C LEU A 38 -8.61 -3.07 16.83
N ASN A 39 -8.05 -3.79 17.81
CA ASN A 39 -8.39 -5.17 18.16
C ASN A 39 -8.58 -6.08 16.93
N THR A 40 -7.65 -5.98 15.97
CA THR A 40 -7.74 -6.68 14.70
C THR A 40 -6.37 -6.99 14.14
N THR A 41 -6.26 -8.08 13.38
CA THR A 41 -5.05 -8.47 12.68
C THR A 41 -5.19 -8.13 11.21
N THR A 42 -4.16 -7.52 10.63
CA THR A 42 -4.19 -7.24 9.20
C THR A 42 -4.12 -8.52 8.39
N ARG A 43 -4.79 -8.54 7.24
CA ARG A 43 -4.60 -9.61 6.26
C ARG A 43 -3.12 -9.65 5.81
N PRO A 44 -2.61 -10.83 5.44
CA PRO A 44 -1.34 -10.94 4.73
C PRO A 44 -1.33 -10.03 3.50
N CYS A 45 -0.17 -9.50 3.19
CA CYS A 45 0.01 -8.53 2.12
C CYS A 45 1.34 -8.72 1.40
N GLU A 46 1.39 -8.27 0.16
CA GLU A 46 2.63 -8.28 -0.61
C GLU A 46 3.47 -7.06 -0.25
N VAL A 47 4.76 -7.27 -0.01
CA VAL A 47 5.74 -6.23 0.27
C VAL A 47 7.05 -6.53 -0.44
N TRP A 48 7.67 -5.50 -1.02
CA TRP A 48 8.96 -5.65 -1.69
C TRP A 48 9.72 -4.32 -1.73
N GLN A 49 11.02 -4.38 -2.02
CA GLN A 49 11.84 -3.20 -2.29
C GLN A 49 12.09 -3.07 -3.80
N ASP A 50 12.06 -1.84 -4.30
CA ASP A 50 12.41 -1.57 -5.71
C ASP A 50 13.94 -1.55 -5.87
N MET A 51 14.45 -2.51 -6.64
CA MET A 51 15.88 -2.68 -6.89
C MET A 51 16.45 -1.66 -7.88
N THR A 52 15.59 -0.94 -8.60
CA THR A 52 15.99 0.14 -9.52
C THR A 52 16.34 1.43 -8.76
N LEU A 53 15.86 1.59 -7.52
CA LEU A 53 16.16 2.76 -6.69
C LEU A 53 17.62 2.79 -6.22
N PRO A 54 18.22 3.99 -6.07
CA PRO A 54 19.52 4.15 -5.46
C PRO A 54 19.59 3.50 -4.06
N PRO A 55 20.72 2.90 -3.65
CA PRO A 55 20.83 2.19 -2.37
C PRO A 55 20.35 2.99 -1.15
N LYS A 56 20.65 4.29 -1.12
CA LYS A 56 20.26 5.20 -0.03
C LYS A 56 18.73 5.30 0.13
N GLU A 57 18.00 5.37 -0.98
CA GLU A 57 16.55 5.46 -1.01
C GLU A 57 15.89 4.10 -0.80
N ARG A 58 16.42 3.07 -1.46
CA ARG A 58 15.96 1.69 -1.36
C ARG A 58 15.97 1.19 0.08
N ASN A 59 17.03 1.52 0.84
CA ASN A 59 17.14 1.11 2.24
C ASN A 59 16.02 1.66 3.13
N HIS A 60 15.27 2.67 2.71
CA HIS A 60 14.19 3.28 3.50
C HIS A 60 12.82 3.16 2.82
N THR A 61 12.76 2.56 1.64
CA THR A 61 11.57 2.56 0.80
C THR A 61 11.14 1.15 0.43
N PHE A 62 9.85 0.86 0.63
CA PHE A 62 9.23 -0.39 0.24
C PHE A 62 7.87 -0.13 -0.40
N HIS A 63 7.45 -1.10 -1.20
CA HIS A 63 6.11 -1.18 -1.77
C HIS A 63 5.26 -2.11 -0.90
N ILE A 64 3.98 -1.81 -0.80
CA ILE A 64 2.99 -2.64 -0.11
C ILE A 64 1.67 -2.65 -0.86
N VAL A 65 1.08 -3.84 -1.01
CA VAL A 65 -0.27 -4.03 -1.60
C VAL A 65 -1.23 -4.53 -0.53
N ILE A 66 -2.25 -3.73 -0.23
CA ILE A 66 -3.31 -4.11 0.73
C ILE A 66 -4.65 -4.28 0.04
N THR A 67 -5.42 -5.27 0.49
CA THR A 67 -6.79 -5.56 0.03
C THR A 67 -7.87 -5.06 1.00
N GLN A 68 -7.44 -4.60 2.18
CA GLN A 68 -8.28 -4.00 3.22
C GLN A 68 -7.89 -2.53 3.45
N GLY A 69 -8.76 -1.77 4.10
CA GLY A 69 -8.59 -0.32 4.29
C GLY A 69 -8.91 0.13 5.71
N LEU A 70 -8.10 -0.28 6.69
CA LEU A 70 -8.26 0.20 8.07
C LEU A 70 -7.72 1.63 8.22
N ASN A 71 -8.23 2.38 9.21
CA ASN A 71 -7.79 3.76 9.47
C ASN A 71 -6.29 3.79 9.74
N ARG A 72 -5.54 4.51 8.89
CA ARG A 72 -4.08 4.65 8.98
C ARG A 72 -3.33 3.32 9.04
N GLN A 73 -3.88 2.26 8.43
CA GLN A 73 -3.38 0.88 8.53
C GLN A 73 -1.86 0.76 8.38
N ILE A 74 -1.30 1.19 7.24
CA ILE A 74 0.14 1.08 6.95
C ILE A 74 1.00 1.79 8.00
N ARG A 75 0.56 2.97 8.45
CA ARG A 75 1.28 3.73 9.49
C ARG A 75 1.27 2.98 10.81
N ARG A 76 0.14 2.39 11.19
CA ARG A 76 0.01 1.58 12.41
C ARG A 76 0.83 0.30 12.33
N MET A 77 0.82 -0.39 11.19
CA MET A 77 1.64 -1.58 10.97
C MET A 77 3.13 -1.27 11.14
N CYS A 78 3.62 -0.17 10.56
CA CYS A 78 5.02 0.25 10.74
C CYS A 78 5.33 0.61 12.20
N GLN A 79 4.42 1.31 12.88
CA GLN A 79 4.58 1.70 14.29
C GLN A 79 4.69 0.50 15.23
N THR A 80 3.97 -0.60 14.97
CA THR A 80 4.07 -1.85 15.75
C THR A 80 5.50 -2.38 15.81
N PHE A 81 6.30 -2.15 14.77
CA PHE A 81 7.71 -2.56 14.70
C PHE A 81 8.69 -1.41 14.99
N GLY A 82 8.21 -0.27 15.49
CA GLY A 82 9.05 0.87 15.86
C GLY A 82 9.53 1.72 14.68
N TYR A 83 8.86 1.65 13.52
CA TYR A 83 9.12 2.49 12.35
C TYR A 83 8.11 3.62 12.23
N GLU A 84 8.58 4.78 11.81
CA GLU A 84 7.76 5.94 11.52
C GLU A 84 7.68 6.21 10.02
N VAL A 85 6.47 6.24 9.46
CA VAL A 85 6.25 6.52 8.04
C VAL A 85 6.42 8.01 7.75
N LYS A 86 7.46 8.37 7.01
CA LYS A 86 7.75 9.74 6.55
C LYS A 86 7.01 10.10 5.26
N LYS A 87 6.93 9.18 4.31
CA LYS A 87 6.18 9.37 3.05
C LYS A 87 5.28 8.18 2.79
N LEU A 88 4.05 8.46 2.36
CA LEU A 88 3.08 7.45 1.99
C LEU A 88 2.39 7.90 0.71
N LYS A 89 2.66 7.24 -0.40
CA LYS A 89 2.08 7.56 -1.71
C LYS A 89 1.32 6.36 -2.24
N ARG A 90 0.01 6.51 -2.45
CA ARG A 90 -0.78 5.51 -3.19
C ARG A 90 -0.49 5.67 -4.67
N ILE A 91 -0.12 4.59 -5.34
CA ILE A 91 0.25 4.60 -6.76
C ILE A 91 -0.71 3.80 -7.64
N ARG A 92 -1.50 2.89 -7.05
CA ARG A 92 -2.47 2.07 -7.78
C ARG A 92 -3.71 1.80 -6.93
N ILE A 93 -4.87 1.76 -7.58
CA ILE A 93 -6.12 1.19 -7.06
C ILE A 93 -6.64 0.25 -8.14
N MET A 94 -6.72 -1.05 -7.85
CA MET A 94 -7.09 -2.07 -8.85
C MET A 94 -6.21 -1.95 -10.10
N ASN A 95 -6.79 -1.69 -11.26
CA ASN A 95 -6.13 -1.47 -12.54
C ASN A 95 -5.76 0.00 -12.82
N VAL A 96 -6.24 0.94 -12.01
CA VAL A 96 -5.98 2.38 -12.20
C VAL A 96 -4.65 2.75 -11.54
N ARG A 97 -3.69 3.19 -12.36
CA ARG A 97 -2.35 3.66 -11.93
C ARG A 97 -2.24 5.18 -11.99
N LEU A 98 -1.41 5.75 -11.11
CA LEU A 98 -1.12 7.20 -11.04
C LEU A 98 -0.13 7.68 -12.14
N GLN A 99 0.21 6.85 -13.12
CA GLN A 99 1.25 7.17 -14.11
C GLN A 99 0.81 8.38 -14.97
N GLY A 100 1.75 9.30 -15.21
CA GLY A 100 1.53 10.47 -16.06
C GLY A 100 0.86 11.69 -15.41
N LEU A 101 0.49 11.64 -14.13
CA LEU A 101 -0.14 12.77 -13.43
C LEU A 101 0.82 13.47 -12.48
N ARG A 102 0.90 14.80 -12.58
CA ARG A 102 1.59 15.64 -11.59
C ARG A 102 0.73 15.81 -10.33
N PRO A 103 1.34 16.16 -9.18
CA PRO A 103 0.57 16.46 -7.97
C PRO A 103 -0.49 17.54 -8.22
N GLY A 104 -1.75 17.25 -7.90
CA GLY A 104 -2.88 18.16 -8.10
C GLY A 104 -3.61 18.00 -9.44
N GLU A 105 -3.06 17.23 -10.38
CA GLU A 105 -3.75 16.92 -11.63
C GLU A 105 -4.74 15.77 -11.45
N TYR A 106 -5.81 15.82 -12.24
CA TYR A 106 -6.78 14.75 -12.39
C TYR A 106 -6.89 14.40 -13.87
N ARG A 107 -7.27 13.16 -14.16
CA ARG A 107 -7.70 12.72 -15.49
C ARG A 107 -9.01 11.96 -15.36
N GLU A 108 -9.80 11.98 -16.43
CA GLU A 108 -10.89 11.04 -16.57
C GLU A 108 -10.34 9.64 -16.80
N ILE A 109 -11.03 8.65 -16.24
CA ILE A 109 -10.68 7.23 -16.36
C ILE A 109 -11.53 6.70 -17.51
N GLU A 110 -10.91 6.07 -18.49
CA GLU A 110 -11.66 5.42 -19.57
C GLU A 110 -12.37 4.18 -19.05
N VAL A 111 -13.53 3.84 -19.62
CA VAL A 111 -14.37 2.73 -19.13
C VAL A 111 -13.63 1.38 -19.16
N ASP A 112 -12.68 1.20 -20.10
CA ASP A 112 -11.84 0.00 -20.16
C ASP A 112 -10.81 -0.08 -19.02
N GLU A 113 -10.36 1.06 -18.48
CA GLU A 113 -9.47 1.13 -17.33
C GLU A 113 -10.19 0.89 -16.00
N LEU A 114 -11.50 0.70 -15.99
CA LEU A 114 -12.27 0.38 -14.79
C LEU A 114 -12.32 -1.12 -14.51
N GLY A 115 -12.06 -1.96 -15.52
CA GLY A 115 -11.95 -3.42 -15.37
C GLY A 115 -13.11 -4.04 -14.59
N LEU A 116 -14.28 -3.39 -14.63
CA LEU A 116 -15.44 -3.81 -13.87
C LEU A 116 -15.96 -5.12 -14.50
N PRO A 117 -16.24 -6.15 -13.70
CA PRO A 117 -17.02 -7.29 -14.16
C PRO A 117 -18.32 -6.78 -14.78
N GLU A 118 -18.80 -7.41 -15.86
CA GLU A 118 -20.00 -6.95 -16.59
C GLU A 118 -21.25 -6.81 -15.70
N GLU A 119 -21.27 -7.44 -14.53
CA GLU A 119 -22.33 -7.33 -13.52
C GLU A 119 -22.45 -5.96 -12.82
N GLU A 120 -21.48 -5.04 -13.00
CA GLU A 120 -21.53 -3.66 -12.47
C GLU A 120 -21.59 -2.57 -13.58
N LYS A 121 -21.86 -2.92 -14.84
CA LYS A 121 -22.27 -1.96 -15.90
C LYS A 121 -23.78 -1.72 -15.86
#